data_AF-A0A0F9I0H1-F1
#
_entry.id   AF-A0A0F9I0H1-F1
#
_cell.length_a   1.000
_cell.length_b   1.000
_cell.length_c   1.000
_cell.angle_alpha   90.00
_cell.angle_beta   90.00
_cell.angle_gamma   90.00
#
_symmetry.space_group_name_H-M   'P 1'
#
loop_
_entity.id
_entity.type
_entity.pdbx_description
1 polymer ?
#
loop_
_entity_poly.entity_id
_entity_poly.type
_entity_poly.pdbx_seq_one_letter_code
_entity_poly.pdbx_strand_id
1 'polypeptide(L)' 'MSVKKKVNKIIVLGPESNYNENLFDISSLIIPFSVLFKEGVSPDIYTGEELIPFRKRDMEFKEILLHEFSNIS' A
#
# COMPACT_ATOMS: atom_id res chain seq x y z
N MET A 1 -18.54 38.57 19.92
CA MET A 1 -18.20 37.35 19.15
C MET A 1 -18.45 36.14 20.04
N SER A 2 -19.40 35.27 19.68
CA SER A 2 -19.77 34.12 20.52
C SER A 2 -18.93 32.89 20.14
N VAL A 3 -18.05 32.47 21.05
CA VAL A 3 -17.21 31.28 20.87
C VAL A 3 -18.07 30.05 21.12
N LYS A 4 -18.47 29.36 20.04
CA LYS A 4 -19.19 28.08 20.15
C LYS A 4 -18.22 27.01 20.67
N LYS A 5 -18.27 26.72 21.98
CA LYS A 5 -17.53 25.63 22.61
C LYS A 5 -18.09 24.30 22.11
N LYS A 6 -17.35 23.61 21.24
CA LYS A 6 -17.71 22.26 20.75
C LYS A 6 -17.42 21.26 21.88
N VAL A 7 -18.48 20.75 22.51
CA VAL A 7 -18.37 19.72 23.54
C VAL A 7 -18.37 18.36 22.83
N ASN A 8 -17.24 17.65 22.88
CA ASN A 8 -17.18 16.27 22.41
C ASN A 8 -17.93 15.40 23.41
N LYS A 9 -19.09 14.88 22.99
CA LYS A 9 -19.91 13.98 23.81
C LYS A 9 -19.24 12.61 23.82
N ILE A 10 -18.64 12.24 24.95
CA ILE A 10 -18.13 10.88 25.18
C ILE A 10 -19.32 9.97 25.42
N ILE A 11 -19.48 8.94 24.59
CA ILE A 11 -20.52 7.93 24.73
C ILE A 11 -19.90 6.77 25.53
N VAL A 12 -20.34 6.59 26.77
CA VAL A 12 -19.97 5.44 27.61
C VAL A 12 -21.02 4.35 27.39
N LEU A 13 -20.59 3.21 26.87
CA LEU A 13 -21.46 2.10 26.50
C LEU A 13 -21.61 1.14 27.69
N GLY A 14 -22.85 0.85 28.07
CA GLY A 14 -23.18 -0.14 29.10
C GLY A 14 -23.10 -1.57 28.57
N PRO A 15 -23.00 -2.57 29.47
CA PRO A 15 -22.76 -3.98 29.10
C PRO A 15 -23.87 -4.62 28.26
N GLU A 16 -25.09 -4.06 28.27
CA GLU A 16 -26.28 -4.60 27.59
C GLU A 16 -26.60 -3.91 26.25
N SER A 17 -25.65 -3.17 25.66
CA SER A 17 -25.91 -2.51 24.39
C SER A 17 -25.92 -3.52 23.24
N ASN A 18 -27.08 -3.62 22.58
CA ASN A 18 -27.25 -4.41 21.36
C ASN A 18 -26.56 -3.65 20.23
N TYR A 19 -25.26 -3.90 20.06
CA TYR A 19 -24.46 -3.28 19.02
C TYR A 19 -24.91 -3.80 17.66
N ASN A 20 -25.52 -2.93 16.84
CA ASN A 20 -25.58 -3.22 15.43
C ASN A 20 -24.15 -3.07 14.90
N GLU A 21 -23.49 -4.18 14.57
CA GLU A 21 -22.12 -4.19 14.03
C GLU A 21 -22.00 -3.33 12.75
N ASN A 22 -23.13 -3.04 12.09
CA ASN A 22 -23.21 -2.15 10.93
C ASN A 22 -23.32 -0.65 11.26
N LEU A 23 -23.26 -0.23 12.54
CA LEU A 23 -23.45 1.18 12.92
C LEU A 23 -22.28 2.08 12.50
N PHE A 24 -21.11 1.50 12.21
CA PHE A 24 -19.91 2.24 11.80
C PHE A 24 -19.29 1.59 10.56
N ASP A 25 -19.90 1.84 9.40
CA ASP A 25 -19.26 1.54 8.12
C ASP A 25 -18.11 2.55 7.87
N ILE A 26 -16.89 2.13 8.24
CA ILE A 26 -15.67 2.92 8.02
C ILE A 26 -15.06 2.68 6.63
N SER A 27 -15.66 1.82 5.80
CA SER A 27 -15.11 1.50 4.47
C SER A 27 -14.97 2.76 3.60
N SER A 28 -15.88 3.72 3.74
CA SER A 28 -15.84 5.00 3.04
C SER A 28 -14.74 5.95 3.52
N LEU A 29 -14.13 5.68 4.68
CA LEU A 29 -13.00 6.46 5.23
C LEU A 29 -11.65 5.89 4.78
N ILE A 30 -11.63 4.67 4.24
CA ILE A 30 -10.42 4.00 3.77
C ILE A 30 -10.26 4.31 2.29
N ILE A 31 -9.30 5.17 1.95
CA ILE A 31 -8.86 5.34 0.57
C ILE A 31 -7.77 4.29 0.31
N PRO A 32 -7.97 3.35 -0.63
CA PRO A 32 -6.93 2.39 -0.97
C PRO A 32 -5.68 3.12 -1.47
N PHE A 33 -4.50 2.68 -1.03
CA PHE A 33 -3.23 3.30 -1.43
C PHE A 33 -3.07 3.34 -2.95
N SER A 34 -3.54 2.31 -3.65
CA SER A 34 -3.57 2.22 -5.12
C SER A 34 -4.40 3.32 -5.79
N VAL A 35 -5.39 3.92 -5.12
CA VAL A 35 -6.19 5.03 -5.67
C VAL A 35 -5.45 6.36 -5.56
N LEU A 36 -4.55 6.51 -4.57
CA LEU A 36 -3.77 7.73 -4.37
C LEU A 36 -2.61 7.85 -5.37
N PHE A 37 -2.04 6.72 -5.78
CA PHE A 37 -0.97 6.68 -6.75
C PHE A 37 -1.54 6.31 -8.11
N LYS A 38 -1.63 7.28 -9.02
CA LYS A 38 -1.86 6.98 -10.43
C LYS A 38 -0.66 6.20 -10.94
N GLU A 39 -0.91 5.15 -11.72
CA GLU A 39 0.10 4.44 -12.53
C GLU A 39 0.65 5.38 -13.62
N GLY A 40 1.37 6.43 -13.21
CA GLY A 40 2.34 7.06 -14.07
C GLY A 40 3.55 6.14 -14.09
N VAL A 41 4.05 5.82 -15.29
CA VAL A 41 5.29 5.07 -15.45
C VAL A 41 6.35 5.85 -14.67
N SER A 42 6.79 5.31 -13.53
CA SER A 42 7.85 5.93 -12.74
C SER A 42 9.15 5.66 -13.48
N PRO A 43 9.79 6.68 -14.09
CA PRO A 43 10.98 6.46 -14.91
C PRO A 43 12.16 5.92 -14.09
N ASP A 44 12.10 6.04 -12.77
CA ASP A 44 13.14 5.61 -11.84
C ASP A 44 12.97 4.15 -11.36
N ILE A 45 11.90 3.46 -11.77
CA ILE A 45 11.67 2.06 -11.41
C ILE A 45 12.02 1.18 -12.61
N TYR A 46 12.99 0.28 -12.41
CA TYR A 46 13.30 -0.77 -13.39
C TYR A 46 12.08 -1.67 -13.60
N THR A 47 11.58 -1.75 -14.83
CA THR A 47 10.33 -2.45 -15.14
C THR A 47 10.53 -3.95 -15.33
N GLY A 48 11.73 -4.36 -15.72
CA GLY A 48 12.02 -5.75 -16.10
C GLY A 48 11.43 -6.16 -17.45
N GLU A 49 10.67 -5.28 -18.11
CA GLU A 49 10.07 -5.49 -19.42
C GLU A 49 11.04 -5.12 -20.56
N GLU A 50 12.24 -4.65 -20.24
CA GLU A 50 13.20 -4.22 -21.25
C GLU A 50 13.67 -5.41 -22.09
N LEU A 51 13.50 -5.29 -23.41
CA LEU A 51 13.96 -6.26 -24.42
C LEU A 51 15.48 -6.16 -24.63
N ILE A 52 16.26 -6.28 -23.56
CA ILE A 52 17.72 -6.28 -23.60
C ILE A 52 18.21 -7.73 -23.69
N PRO A 53 18.84 -8.15 -24.80
CA PRO A 53 19.42 -9.48 -24.92
C PRO A 53 20.39 -9.77 -23.77
N PHE A 54 20.35 -10.97 -23.20
CA PHE A 54 21.18 -11.33 -22.04
C PHE A 54 22.66 -10.97 -22.21
N ARG A 55 23.23 -11.18 -23.41
CA ARG A 55 24.62 -10.84 -23.72
C ARG A 55 24.94 -9.36 -23.52
N LYS A 56 23.98 -8.47 -23.76
CA LYS A 56 24.10 -7.02 -23.64
C LYS A 56 23.73 -6.47 -22.26
N ARG A 57 23.26 -7.32 -21.34
CA ARG A 57 22.97 -6.92 -19.96
C ARG A 57 24.26 -6.65 -19.18
N ASP A 58 24.12 -5.87 -18.12
CA ASP A 58 25.20 -5.54 -17.21
C ASP A 58 25.86 -6.80 -16.63
N MET A 59 27.15 -6.69 -16.30
CA MET A 59 27.92 -7.77 -15.70
C MET A 59 27.45 -8.07 -14.28
N GLU A 60 27.11 -7.06 -13.49
CA GLU A 60 26.57 -7.24 -12.13
C GLU A 60 25.26 -8.04 -12.16
N PHE A 61 24.36 -7.72 -13.09
CA PHE A 61 23.13 -8.49 -13.30
C PHE A 61 23.41 -9.96 -13.61
N LYS A 62 24.39 -10.24 -14.47
CA LYS A 62 24.75 -11.62 -14.85
C LYS A 62 25.33 -12.40 -13.67
N GLU A 63 26.16 -11.76 -12.86
CA GLU A 63 26.77 -12.39 -11.68
C GLU A 63 25.72 -12.73 -10.62
N ILE A 64 24.81 -11.80 -10.33
CA ILE A 64 23.67 -12.03 -9.42
C ILE A 64 22.84 -13.21 -9.90
N LEU A 65 22.46 -13.20 -11.18
CA LEU A 65 21.65 -14.26 -11.76
C LEU A 65 22.37 -15.62 -11.69
N LEU A 66 23.68 -15.68 -11.93
CA LEU A 66 24.42 -16.93 -11.80
C LEU A 66 24.47 -17.42 -10.34
N HIS A 67 24.67 -16.51 -9.38
CA HIS A 67 24.71 -16.84 -7.96
C HIS A 67 23.38 -17.33 -7.40
N GLU A 68 22.25 -16.76 -7.83
CA GLU A 68 20.93 -17.18 -7.36
C GLU A 68 20.62 -18.64 -7.75
N PHE A 69 21.07 -19.07 -8.92
CA PHE A 69 20.77 -20.39 -9.47
C PHE A 69 21.94 -21.38 -9.38
N SER A 70 23.10 -20.97 -8.85
CA SER A 70 24.29 -21.85 -8.72
C SER A 70 24.11 -22.96 -7.68
N ASN A 71 23.19 -22.79 -6.73
CA ASN A 71 22.99 -23.71 -5.61
C ASN A 71 21.77 -24.64 -5.79
N ILE A 72 21.20 -24.68 -6.99
CA ILE A 72 20.12 -25.62 -7.32
C ILE A 72 20.78 -26.90 -7.84
N SER A 73 21.20 -27.74 -6.91
CA SER A 73 21.78 -29.07 -7.16
C SER A 73 21.21 -30.08 -6.18
#